data_AF-A0A9K3LEY1-F1
#
_entry.id   AF-A0A9K3LEY1-F1
#
_cell.length_a   1.000
_cell.length_b   1.000
_cell.length_c   1.000
_cell.angle_alpha   90.00
_cell.angle_beta   90.00
_cell.angle_gamma   90.00
#
_symmetry.space_group_name_H-M   'P 1'
#
loop_
_entity.id
_entity.type
_entity.pdbx_description
1 polymer ?
#
loop_
_entity_poly.entity_id
_entity_poly.type
_entity_poly.pdbx_seq_one_letter_code
_entity_poly.pdbx_strand_id
1 'polypeptide(L)'
;MDNHVIEHYKYETVDELLKDNIVPVSLDILDQEGVTLPPNRTKRSSGQPREKRIRKRSRFAHDPDKPPIVCSRCKKRGHNVNTCVAREQLEKQHAAELDLS
;
A
#
# COMPACT_ATOMS: atom_id res chain seq x y z
N MET A 1 31.61 45.87 -5.73
CA MET A 1 31.09 45.37 -4.45
C MET A 1 31.80 44.07 -4.22
N ASP A 2 32.79 44.08 -3.34
CA ASP A 2 33.58 42.88 -3.05
C ASP A 2 32.70 41.93 -2.24
N ASN A 3 32.38 40.77 -2.82
CA ASN A 3 31.63 39.72 -2.15
C ASN A 3 32.50 39.13 -1.04
N HIS A 4 32.52 39.77 0.13
CA HIS A 4 33.09 39.20 1.35
C HIS A 4 32.19 38.06 1.81
N VAL A 5 32.47 36.85 1.32
CA VAL A 5 31.90 35.63 1.86
C VAL A 5 32.54 35.40 3.22
N ILE A 6 31.74 35.55 4.27
CA ILE A 6 32.13 35.23 5.66
C ILE A 6 32.63 33.79 5.69
N GLU A 7 33.82 33.58 6.24
CA GLU A 7 34.58 32.33 6.12
C GLU A 7 33.82 31.09 6.61
N HIS A 8 32.89 31.29 7.55
CA HIS A 8 32.05 30.25 8.15
C HIS A 8 30.90 29.74 7.27
N TYR A 9 30.61 30.38 6.13
CA TYR A 9 29.58 29.94 5.18
C TYR A 9 30.20 29.34 3.91
N LYS A 10 31.46 28.92 3.95
CA LYS A 10 32.05 28.14 2.87
C LYS A 10 31.41 26.75 2.86
N TYR A 11 31.19 26.23 1.67
CA TYR A 11 30.65 24.89 1.48
C TYR A 11 31.49 23.83 2.22
N GLU A 12 32.81 23.97 2.18
CA GLU A 12 33.77 23.07 2.84
C GLU A 12 33.57 23.02 4.36
N THR A 13 33.38 24.17 5.01
CA THR A 13 33.12 24.22 6.46
C THR A 13 31.78 23.60 6.84
N VAL A 14 30.76 23.70 5.98
CA VAL A 14 29.45 23.06 6.20
C VAL A 14 29.55 21.55 5.99
N ASP A 15 30.30 21.10 4.98
CA ASP A 15 30.52 19.69 4.68
C ASP A 15 31.30 18.98 5.80
N GLU A 16 32.34 19.63 6.34
CA GLU A 16 33.07 19.12 7.52
C GLU A 16 32.18 19.01 8.76
N LEU A 17 31.35 20.01 9.05
CA LEU A 17 30.42 19.99 10.18
C LEU A 17 29.37 18.87 10.06
N LEU A 18 28.97 18.53 8.83
CA LEU A 18 27.96 17.51 8.55
C LEU A 18 28.55 16.10 8.42
N LYS A 19 29.83 15.96 8.05
CA LYS A 19 30.52 14.66 7.97
C LYS A 19 30.44 13.86 9.26
N ASP A 20 30.64 14.52 10.41
CA ASP A 20 30.63 13.86 11.72
C ASP A 20 29.22 13.62 12.28
N ASN A 21 28.19 14.26 11.70
CA ASN A 21 26.80 14.14 12.14
C ASN A 21 25.99 13.08 11.41
N ILE A 22 26.53 12.43 10.38
CA ILE A 22 25.90 11.27 9.76
C ILE A 22 26.35 10.02 10.50
N VAL A 23 25.86 9.86 11.74
CA VAL A 23 25.89 8.56 12.37
C VAL A 23 24.87 7.71 11.62
N PRO A 24 25.26 6.61 10.96
CA PRO A 24 24.29 5.67 10.42
C PRO A 24 23.53 5.12 11.62
N VAL A 25 22.32 5.64 11.83
CA VAL A 25 21.41 5.13 12.84
C VAL A 25 20.93 3.78 12.34
N SER A 26 21.71 2.73 12.60
CA SER A 26 21.20 1.37 12.49
C SER A 26 20.12 1.22 13.55
N LEU A 27 18.92 0.84 13.12
CA LEU A 27 17.77 0.59 14.01
C LEU A 27 18.10 -0.43 15.12
N ASP A 28 19.10 -1.28 14.90
CA ASP A 28 19.59 -2.28 15.85
C ASP A 28 20.36 -1.70 17.06
N ILE A 29 20.87 -0.45 16.97
CA ILE A 29 21.63 0.22 18.05
C ILE A 29 20.73 1.17 18.86
N LEU A 30 19.53 1.47 18.37
CA LEU A 30 18.60 2.33 19.10
C LEU A 30 17.89 1.55 20.20
N ASP A 31 18.21 1.87 21.45
CA ASP A 31 17.37 1.46 22.57
C ASP A 31 15.96 2.05 22.45
N GLN A 32 14.94 1.23 22.70
CA GLN A 32 13.55 1.64 22.64
C GLN A 32 13.18 2.49 23.86
N GLU A 33 13.73 3.70 23.95
CA GLU A 33 13.47 4.62 25.07
C GLU A 33 12.06 5.22 25.06
N GLY A 34 11.19 4.83 24.10
CA GLY A 34 9.82 5.34 23.99
C GLY A 34 9.71 6.82 23.61
N VAL A 35 10.84 7.52 23.43
CA VAL A 35 10.93 8.93 22.99
C VAL A 35 11.15 9.03 21.48
N THR A 36 12.16 8.33 20.95
CA THR A 36 12.57 8.38 19.53
C THR A 36 11.88 7.31 18.68
N LEU A 37 11.65 6.13 19.24
CA LEU A 37 11.02 5.00 18.55
C LEU A 37 9.57 4.81 19.03
N PRO A 38 8.61 4.57 18.11
CA PRO A 38 7.24 4.26 18.50
C PRO A 38 7.21 2.98 19.34
N PRO A 39 6.30 2.89 20.33
CA PRO A 39 6.22 1.74 21.22
C PRO A 39 5.93 0.46 20.42
N ASN A 40 6.67 -0.59 20.76
CA ASN A 40 6.52 -1.91 20.15
C ASN A 40 5.12 -2.46 20.46
N ARG A 41 4.21 -2.42 19.47
CA ARG A 41 2.84 -2.90 19.65
C ARG A 41 2.84 -4.42 19.68
N THR A 42 2.78 -5.00 20.88
CA THR A 42 2.68 -6.46 21.10
C THR A 42 1.45 -7.09 20.46
N LYS A 43 0.39 -6.28 20.24
CA LYS A 43 -0.85 -6.70 19.57
C LYS A 43 -1.07 -5.82 18.35
N ARG A 44 -1.40 -6.43 17.22
CA ARG A 44 -1.90 -5.71 16.04
C ARG A 44 -3.12 -4.91 16.46
N SER A 45 -3.09 -3.59 16.24
CA SER A 45 -4.26 -2.75 16.47
C SER A 45 -5.42 -3.25 15.62
N SER A 46 -6.64 -3.15 16.14
CA SER A 46 -7.83 -3.41 15.35
C SER A 46 -7.77 -2.55 14.08
N GLY A 47 -7.92 -3.20 12.92
CA GLY A 47 -7.96 -2.49 11.64
C GLY A 47 -9.10 -1.48 11.61
N GLN A 48 -9.13 -0.63 10.59
CA GLN A 48 -10.15 0.40 10.45
C GLN A 48 -11.58 -0.20 10.57
N PRO A 49 -12.47 0.39 11.41
CA PRO A 49 -13.85 -0.06 11.57
C PRO A 49 -14.57 -0.18 10.22
N ARG A 50 -15.45 -1.19 10.09
CA ARG A 50 -16.09 -1.56 8.81
C ARG A 50 -16.80 -0.38 8.13
N GLU A 51 -17.35 0.54 8.92
CA GLU A 51 -18.05 1.76 8.47
C GLU A 51 -17.09 2.82 7.92
N LYS A 52 -15.88 2.92 8.48
CA LYS A 52 -14.87 3.90 8.09
C LYS A 52 -13.99 3.43 6.92
N ARG A 53 -14.01 2.14 6.57
CA ARG A 53 -13.26 1.60 5.43
C ARG A 53 -13.68 2.29 4.14
N ILE A 54 -12.72 2.77 3.36
CA ILE A 54 -12.96 3.25 1.99
C ILE A 54 -13.41 2.03 1.17
N ARG A 55 -14.72 1.94 0.91
CA ARG A 55 -15.32 0.90 0.06
C ARG A 55 -15.51 1.33 -1.40
N LYS A 56 -15.13 2.56 -1.72
CA LYS A 56 -15.23 3.08 -3.09
C LYS A 56 -14.36 2.19 -3.99
N ARG A 57 -14.97 1.60 -5.01
CA ARG A 57 -14.24 0.86 -6.04
C ARG A 57 -13.35 1.84 -6.81
N SER A 58 -12.18 1.39 -7.26
CA SER A 58 -11.33 2.20 -8.11
C SER A 58 -12.04 2.48 -9.44
N ARG A 59 -11.71 3.59 -10.09
CA ARG A 59 -12.26 3.95 -11.42
C ARG A 59 -12.03 2.81 -12.44
N PHE A 60 -10.87 2.16 -12.35
CA PHE A 60 -10.46 1.00 -13.17
C PHE A 60 -11.23 -0.30 -12.88
N ALA A 61 -11.96 -0.39 -11.76
CA ALA A 61 -12.77 -1.56 -11.47
C ALA A 61 -14.14 -1.52 -12.17
N HIS A 62 -14.48 -0.41 -12.84
CA HIS A 62 -15.73 -0.21 -13.54
C HIS A 62 -15.67 -0.56 -15.04
N ASP A 63 -14.48 -0.78 -15.61
CA ASP A 63 -14.34 -1.16 -17.01
C ASP A 63 -14.91 -2.58 -17.23
N PRO A 64 -16.04 -2.73 -17.95
CA PRO A 64 -16.69 -4.03 -18.12
C PRO A 64 -15.82 -5.02 -18.90
N ASP A 65 -14.98 -4.50 -19.81
CA ASP A 65 -14.17 -5.30 -20.73
C ASP A 65 -12.91 -5.88 -20.07
N LYS A 66 -12.43 -5.28 -18.97
CA LYS A 66 -11.17 -5.68 -18.31
C LYS A 66 -11.30 -5.65 -16.78
N PRO A 67 -12.06 -6.58 -16.18
CA PRO A 67 -12.09 -6.67 -14.73
C PRO A 67 -10.67 -6.99 -14.22
N PRO A 68 -10.17 -6.27 -13.20
CA PRO A 68 -8.81 -6.47 -12.69
C PRO A 68 -8.63 -7.81 -11.95
N ILE A 69 -9.73 -8.49 -11.62
CA ILE A 69 -9.73 -9.72 -10.83
C ILE A 69 -9.75 -10.92 -11.78
N VAL A 70 -8.76 -11.79 -11.65
CA VAL A 70 -8.68 -13.10 -12.33
C VAL A 70 -8.87 -14.21 -11.29
N CYS A 71 -9.81 -15.12 -11.56
CA CYS A 71 -10.04 -16.27 -10.68
C CYS A 71 -8.92 -17.32 -10.86
N SER A 72 -8.23 -17.73 -9.81
CA SER A 72 -7.17 -18.75 -9.93
C SER A 72 -7.69 -20.17 -10.20
N ARG A 73 -8.99 -20.42 -9.99
CA ARG A 73 -9.62 -21.72 -10.27
C ARG A 73 -9.97 -21.88 -11.75
N CYS A 74 -10.81 -21.00 -12.29
CA CYS A 74 -11.32 -21.11 -13.67
C CYS A 74 -10.60 -20.20 -14.67
N LYS A 75 -9.66 -19.36 -14.22
CA LYS A 75 -8.88 -18.40 -15.02
C LYS A 75 -9.72 -17.34 -15.77
N LYS A 76 -11.05 -17.29 -15.56
CA LYS A 76 -11.93 -16.24 -16.07
C LYS A 76 -11.76 -14.95 -15.26
N ARG A 77 -12.04 -13.80 -15.89
CA ARG A 77 -12.02 -12.47 -15.25
C ARG A 77 -13.35 -12.16 -14.55
N GLY A 78 -13.32 -11.21 -13.61
CA GLY A 78 -14.52 -10.62 -13.00
C GLY A 78 -14.99 -11.25 -11.69
N HIS A 79 -14.31 -12.29 -11.19
CA HIS A 79 -14.62 -12.91 -9.90
C HIS A 79 -13.37 -13.56 -9.28
N ASN A 80 -13.41 -13.88 -7.99
CA ASN A 80 -12.33 -14.56 -7.28
C ASN A 80 -12.71 -16.03 -6.99
N VAL A 81 -11.77 -16.82 -6.46
CA VAL A 81 -11.99 -18.25 -6.18
C VAL A 81 -13.18 -18.50 -5.27
N ASN A 82 -13.36 -17.64 -4.26
CA ASN A 82 -14.42 -17.80 -3.26
C ASN A 82 -15.81 -17.63 -3.86
N THR A 83 -15.95 -16.85 -4.94
CA THR A 83 -17.23 -16.62 -5.64
C THR A 83 -17.38 -17.42 -6.93
N CYS A 84 -16.39 -18.26 -7.28
CA CYS A 84 -16.37 -19.04 -8.53
C CYS A 84 -17.57 -19.98 -8.66
N VAL A 85 -17.92 -20.72 -7.60
CA VAL A 85 -19.02 -21.70 -7.62
C VAL A 85 -20.37 -21.02 -7.86
N ALA A 86 -20.63 -19.92 -7.16
CA ALA A 86 -21.87 -19.16 -7.33
C ALA A 86 -21.98 -18.59 -8.76
N ARG A 87 -20.86 -18.17 -9.34
CA ARG A 87 -20.80 -17.69 -10.73
C ARG A 87 -21.18 -18.79 -11.73
N GLU A 88 -20.62 -19.99 -11.57
CA GLU A 88 -20.93 -21.14 -12.42
C GLU A 88 -22.41 -21.54 -12.35
N GLN A 89 -23.01 -21.48 -11.16
CA GLN A 89 -24.45 -21.78 -11.00
C GLN A 89 -25.33 -20.77 -11.72
N LEU A 90 -25.02 -19.47 -11.61
CA LEU A 90 -25.72 -18.41 -12.32
C LEU A 90 -25.59 -18.55 -13.84
N GLU A 91 -24.39 -18.86 -14.34
CA GLU A 91 -24.15 -19.09 -15.77
C GLU A 91 -25.00 -20.26 -16.30
N LYS A 92 -25.13 -21.35 -15.51
CA LYS A 92 -25.97 -22.49 -15.88
C LYS A 92 -27.46 -22.16 -15.89
N GLN A 93 -27.94 -21.39 -14.92
CA GLN A 93 -29.34 -20.95 -14.86
C GLN A 93 -29.69 -20.08 -16.07
N HIS A 94 -28.84 -19.10 -16.38
CA HIS A 94 -29.02 -18.23 -17.54
C HIS A 94 -28.99 -18.99 -18.87
N ALA A 95 -28.09 -19.98 -19.01
CA ALA A 95 -28.07 -20.84 -20.19
C ALA A 95 -29.37 -21.66 -20.32
N ALA A 96 -29.87 -22.22 -19.22
CA ALA A 96 -31.13 -22.95 -19.21
C ALA A 96 -32.33 -22.06 -19.59
N GLU A 97 -32.37 -20.81 -19.10
CA GLU A 97 -33.43 -19.85 -19.45
C GLU A 97 -33.41 -19.49 -20.95
N LEU A 98 -32.22 -19.34 -21.54
CA LEU A 98 -32.07 -19.05 -22.98
C LEU A 98 -32.47 -20.24 -23.86
N ASP A 99 -32.19 -21.48 -23.45
CA ASP A 99 -32.59 -22.68 -24.22
C ASP A 99 -34.10 -22.93 -24.20
N LEU A 100 -34.83 -22.30 -23.26
CA LEU A 100 -36.29 -22.34 -23.12
C LEU A 100 -37.02 -21.22 -23.87
N SER A 101 -36.28 -20.27 -24.46
CA SER A 101 -36.78 -19.07 -25.14
C SER A 101 -36.74 -19.20 -26.66
#